data_AF-U1R5W4-F1
#
_entry.id   AF-U1R5W4-F1
#
_cell.length_a   1.000
_cell.length_b   1.000
_cell.length_c   1.000
_cell.angle_alpha   90.00
_cell.angle_beta   90.00
_cell.angle_gamma   90.00
#
_symmetry.space_group_name_H-M   'P 1'
#
loop_
_entity.id
_entity.type
_entity.pdbx_description
1 polymer ?
#
loop_
_entity_poly.entity_id
_entity_poly.type
_entity_poly.pdbx_seq_one_letter_code
_entity_poly.pdbx_strand_id
1 'polypeptide(L)'
;AARRATEEQRSGLLTLAAVIRAKGATGNVASYLDDDIAFHSLILEASHNDTFKALTGIVAEVLSGRARLTGRVQVPQPEALELHERVAGAIAAGDAATAESSMRDLVAEVRGALLERGLRGFLEA
;
A
#
# COMPACT_ATOMS: atom_id res chain seq x y z
N ALA A 1 11.63 -2.55 7.51
CA ALA A 1 10.80 -3.73 7.79
C ALA A 1 11.56 -5.03 7.64
N ALA A 2 11.85 -5.54 6.42
CA ALA A 2 12.39 -6.89 6.20
C ALA A 2 13.55 -7.34 7.12
N ARG A 3 14.51 -6.44 7.42
CA ARG A 3 15.67 -6.75 8.28
C ARG A 3 15.40 -6.68 9.79
N ARG A 4 14.32 -6.02 10.22
CA ARG A 4 14.13 -5.62 11.64
C ARG A 4 12.76 -5.98 12.22
N ALA A 5 11.77 -6.30 11.39
CA ALA A 5 10.42 -6.62 11.82
C ALA A 5 10.41 -7.80 12.81
N THR A 6 9.66 -7.65 13.90
CA THR A 6 9.36 -8.73 14.84
C THR A 6 8.45 -9.77 14.19
N GLU A 7 8.35 -10.97 14.78
CA GLU A 7 7.46 -12.02 14.26
C GLU A 7 5.99 -11.59 14.26
N GLU A 8 5.56 -10.89 15.32
CA GLU A 8 4.22 -10.32 15.41
C GLU A 8 3.94 -9.32 14.26
N GLN A 9 4.91 -8.45 13.95
CA GLN A 9 4.77 -7.51 12.84
C GLN A 9 4.74 -8.23 11.49
N ARG A 10 5.55 -9.28 11.30
CA ARG A 10 5.55 -10.09 10.06
C ARG A 10 4.20 -10.76 9.84
N SER A 11 3.67 -11.40 10.89
CA SER A 11 2.34 -12.04 10.86
C SER A 11 1.22 -11.01 10.62
N GLY A 12 1.31 -9.85 11.27
CA GLY A 12 0.37 -8.74 11.06
C GLY A 12 0.37 -8.23 9.62
N LEU A 13 1.55 -8.07 9.00
CA LEU A 13 1.68 -7.65 7.59
C LEU A 13 1.07 -8.68 6.63
N LEU A 14 1.31 -9.97 6.85
CA LEU A 14 0.71 -11.03 6.03
C LEU A 14 -0.82 -11.03 6.16
N THR A 15 -1.33 -10.87 7.37
CA THR A 15 -2.77 -10.81 7.64
C THR A 15 -3.42 -9.61 6.93
N LEU A 16 -2.84 -8.41 7.07
CA LEU A 16 -3.33 -7.21 6.43
C LEU A 16 -3.30 -7.32 4.90
N ALA A 17 -2.22 -7.85 4.32
CA ALA A 17 -2.13 -8.05 2.88
C ALA A 17 -3.23 -8.99 2.34
N ALA A 18 -3.50 -10.09 3.05
CA ALA A 18 -4.58 -11.00 2.69
C ALA A 18 -5.97 -10.34 2.78
N VAL A 19 -6.20 -9.50 3.81
CA VAL A 19 -7.45 -8.74 3.96
C VAL A 19 -7.62 -7.73 2.83
N ILE A 20 -6.56 -6.99 2.47
CA ILE A 20 -6.55 -6.05 1.35
C ILE A 20 -6.89 -6.79 0.04
N ARG A 21 -6.25 -7.92 -0.24
CA ARG A 21 -6.53 -8.74 -1.43
C ARG A 21 -7.99 -9.18 -1.47
N ALA A 22 -8.51 -9.70 -0.36
CA ALA A 22 -9.89 -10.19 -0.28
C ALA A 22 -10.93 -9.07 -0.46
N LYS A 23 -10.77 -7.95 0.23
CA LYS A 23 -11.69 -6.80 0.15
C LYS A 23 -11.58 -6.05 -1.19
N GLY A 24 -10.38 -6.01 -1.78
CA GLY A 24 -10.13 -5.37 -3.06
C GLY A 24 -10.65 -6.18 -4.25
N ALA A 25 -10.62 -7.52 -4.18
CA ALA A 25 -11.06 -8.39 -5.27
C ALA A 25 -12.56 -8.25 -5.63
N THR A 26 -13.39 -7.85 -4.67
CA THR A 26 -14.85 -7.67 -4.85
C THR A 26 -15.32 -6.24 -4.59
N GLY A 27 -14.43 -5.36 -4.15
CA GLY A 27 -14.74 -4.02 -3.69
C GLY A 27 -14.05 -2.94 -4.51
N ASN A 28 -13.91 -1.78 -3.88
CA ASN A 28 -13.25 -0.61 -4.44
C ASN A 28 -12.12 -0.17 -3.49
N VAL A 29 -11.32 0.82 -3.88
CA VAL A 29 -10.25 1.35 -3.02
C VAL A 29 -10.73 1.74 -1.62
N ALA A 30 -11.97 2.23 -1.49
CA ALA A 30 -12.52 2.59 -0.18
C ALA A 30 -12.86 1.38 0.70
N SER A 31 -13.08 0.18 0.14
CA SER A 31 -13.44 -1.01 0.92
C SER A 31 -12.29 -1.52 1.78
N TYR A 32 -11.04 -1.24 1.40
CA TYR A 32 -9.83 -1.71 2.09
C TYR A 32 -8.90 -0.58 2.55
N LEU A 33 -9.32 0.69 2.45
CA LEU A 33 -8.47 1.85 2.74
C LEU A 33 -7.87 1.82 4.17
N ASP A 34 -8.67 1.47 5.17
CA ASP A 34 -8.18 1.41 6.56
C ASP A 34 -7.13 0.31 6.73
N ASP A 35 -7.30 -0.82 6.04
CA ASP A 35 -6.33 -1.92 6.06
C ASP A 35 -5.04 -1.54 5.32
N ASP A 36 -5.15 -0.80 4.21
CA ASP A 36 -4.02 -0.26 3.44
C ASP A 36 -3.20 0.73 4.30
N ILE A 37 -3.87 1.66 4.97
CA ILE A 37 -3.23 2.58 5.91
C ILE A 37 -2.55 1.80 7.04
N ALA A 38 -3.22 0.81 7.64
CA ALA A 38 -2.64 -0.01 8.69
C ALA A 38 -1.41 -0.80 8.20
N PHE A 39 -1.46 -1.35 6.99
CA PHE A 39 -0.35 -2.08 6.37
C PHE A 39 0.88 -1.19 6.21
N HIS A 40 0.72 -0.04 5.59
CA HIS A 40 1.81 0.92 5.40
C HIS A 40 2.36 1.46 6.73
N SER A 41 1.49 1.74 7.69
CA SER A 41 1.88 2.16 9.04
C SER A 41 2.75 1.10 9.71
N LEU A 42 2.34 -0.17 9.64
CA LEU A 42 3.07 -1.29 10.22
C LEU A 42 4.43 -1.51 9.55
N ILE A 43 4.55 -1.30 8.23
CA ILE A 43 5.86 -1.34 7.54
C ILE A 43 6.82 -0.28 8.08
N LEU A 44 6.34 0.95 8.27
CA LEU A 44 7.13 2.06 8.81
C LEU A 44 7.55 1.80 10.25
N GLU A 45 6.65 1.28 11.08
CA GLU A 45 6.96 0.89 12.47
C GLU A 45 7.96 -0.29 12.52
N ALA A 46 7.75 -1.31 11.70
CA ALA A 46 8.64 -2.47 11.56
C ALA A 46 10.01 -2.11 10.96
N SER A 47 10.21 -0.88 10.49
CA SER A 47 11.53 -0.37 10.17
C SER A 47 12.40 -0.14 11.41
N HIS A 48 11.78 -0.03 12.59
CA HIS A 48 12.42 0.36 13.86
C HIS A 48 13.34 1.58 13.68
N ASN A 49 12.86 2.55 12.89
CA ASN A 49 13.51 3.82 12.62
C ASN A 49 12.51 4.93 12.95
N ASP A 50 12.83 5.75 13.96
CA ASP A 50 11.93 6.77 14.48
C ASP A 50 11.58 7.83 13.44
N THR A 51 12.53 8.18 12.56
CA THR A 51 12.28 9.10 11.45
C THR A 51 11.24 8.54 10.47
N PHE A 52 11.32 7.25 10.15
CA PHE A 52 10.34 6.62 9.25
C PHE A 52 8.99 6.45 9.94
N LYS A 53 8.97 6.08 11.22
CA LYS A 53 7.74 6.00 12.02
C LYS A 53 7.01 7.35 12.08
N ALA A 54 7.74 8.46 12.16
CA ALA A 54 7.14 9.80 12.15
C ALA A 54 6.37 10.12 10.84
N LEU A 55 6.62 9.38 9.75
CA LEU A 55 5.94 9.59 8.46
C LEU A 55 4.57 8.92 8.37
N THR A 56 4.18 8.08 9.35
CA THR A 56 2.93 7.31 9.30
C THR A 56 1.70 8.19 9.04
N GLY A 57 1.57 9.32 9.73
CA GLY A 57 0.44 10.24 9.53
C GLY A 57 0.42 10.88 8.13
N ILE A 58 1.59 11.18 7.58
CA ILE A 58 1.71 11.74 6.22
C ILE A 58 1.27 10.70 5.18
N VAL A 59 1.73 9.45 5.32
CA VAL A 59 1.36 8.36 4.41
C VAL A 59 -0.14 8.07 4.49
N ALA A 60 -0.72 8.06 5.68
CA ALA A 60 -2.17 7.88 5.87
C ALA A 60 -2.98 8.96 5.13
N GLU A 61 -2.57 10.22 5.20
CA GLU A 61 -3.24 11.31 4.48
C GLU A 61 -3.11 11.20 2.96
N VAL A 62 -1.95 10.77 2.45
CA VAL A 62 -1.76 10.54 1.01
C VAL A 62 -2.69 9.44 0.50
N LEU A 63 -2.77 8.31 1.21
CA LEU A 63 -3.66 7.20 0.85
C LEU A 63 -5.14 7.61 0.92
N SER A 64 -5.52 8.33 1.98
CA SER A 64 -6.88 8.86 2.14
C SER A 64 -7.22 9.87 1.04
N GLY A 65 -6.27 10.74 0.69
CA GLY A 65 -6.38 11.69 -0.42
C GLY A 65 -6.61 10.99 -1.76
N ARG A 66 -5.85 9.91 -2.04
CA ARG A 66 -6.07 9.07 -3.24
C ARG A 66 -7.50 8.56 -3.28
N ALA A 67 -7.98 7.92 -2.22
CA ALA A 67 -9.34 7.37 -2.19
C ALA A 67 -10.41 8.44 -2.45
N ARG A 68 -10.25 9.64 -1.87
CA ARG A 68 -11.16 10.79 -2.08
C ARG A 68 -11.13 11.29 -3.52
N LEU A 69 -9.94 11.52 -4.08
CA LEU A 69 -9.77 12.02 -5.46
C LEU A 69 -10.29 11.04 -6.51
N THR A 70 -10.29 9.74 -6.20
CA THR A 70 -10.64 8.71 -7.17
C THR A 70 -12.13 8.39 -7.25
N GLY A 71 -12.94 8.87 -6.30
CA GLY A 71 -14.38 8.57 -6.20
C GLY A 71 -14.68 7.14 -5.71
N ARG A 72 -15.97 6.82 -5.51
CA ARG A 72 -16.45 5.53 -4.96
C ARG A 72 -16.35 4.32 -5.92
N VAL A 73 -15.92 4.50 -7.17
CA VAL A 73 -15.99 3.44 -8.22
C VAL A 73 -14.62 3.15 -8.83
N GLN A 74 -13.55 3.11 -8.01
CA GLN A 74 -12.28 2.56 -8.48
C GLN A 74 -12.12 1.12 -8.04
N VAL A 75 -12.28 0.23 -9.03
CA VAL A 75 -11.80 -1.14 -8.96
C VAL A 75 -10.27 -1.08 -8.84
N PRO A 76 -9.68 -1.68 -7.80
CA PRO A 76 -8.22 -1.73 -7.69
C PRO A 76 -7.62 -2.50 -8.86
N GLN A 77 -6.46 -2.06 -9.35
CA GLN A 77 -5.70 -2.85 -10.31
C GLN A 77 -5.31 -4.19 -9.66
N PRO A 78 -5.58 -5.35 -10.29
CA PRO A 78 -5.25 -6.65 -9.71
C PRO A 78 -3.78 -6.76 -9.29
N GLU A 79 -2.88 -6.19 -10.09
CA GLU A 79 -1.45 -6.12 -9.80
C GLU A 79 -1.14 -5.36 -8.50
N ALA A 80 -1.86 -4.27 -8.19
CA ALA A 80 -1.68 -3.54 -6.94
C ALA A 80 -2.04 -4.41 -5.73
N LEU A 81 -3.09 -5.22 -5.81
CA LEU A 81 -3.46 -6.15 -4.73
C LEU A 81 -2.41 -7.25 -4.55
N GLU A 82 -1.87 -7.77 -5.65
CA GLU A 82 -0.77 -8.75 -5.66
C GLU A 82 0.53 -8.20 -5.03
N LEU A 83 0.82 -6.92 -5.28
CA LEU A 83 2.01 -6.26 -4.75
C LEU A 83 2.00 -6.16 -3.22
N HIS A 84 0.82 -6.02 -2.58
CA HIS A 84 0.72 -6.05 -1.11
C HIS A 84 1.17 -7.40 -0.53
N GLU A 85 0.69 -8.50 -1.11
CA GLU A 85 1.07 -9.86 -0.70
C GLU A 85 2.57 -10.10 -0.94
N ARG A 86 3.10 -9.63 -2.07
CA ARG A 86 4.52 -9.75 -2.39
C ARG A 86 5.41 -8.99 -1.41
N VAL A 87 5.02 -7.77 -1.04
CA VAL A 87 5.74 -6.96 -0.03
C VAL A 87 5.69 -7.65 1.33
N ALA A 88 4.51 -8.10 1.77
CA ALA A 88 4.34 -8.79 3.04
C ALA A 88 5.17 -10.07 3.11
N GLY A 89 5.12 -10.90 2.07
CA GLY A 89 5.89 -12.13 1.95
C GLY A 89 7.40 -11.88 1.96
N ALA A 90 7.89 -10.88 1.23
CA ALA A 90 9.30 -10.52 1.24
C ALA A 90 9.76 -10.02 2.62
N ILE A 91 8.93 -9.21 3.31
CA ILE A 91 9.23 -8.77 4.68
C ILE A 91 9.25 -9.97 5.63
N ALA A 92 8.28 -10.87 5.54
CA ALA A 92 8.20 -12.08 6.37
C ALA A 92 9.41 -13.02 6.15
N ALA A 93 9.88 -13.15 4.92
CA ALA A 93 11.09 -13.91 4.58
C ALA A 93 12.41 -13.19 4.93
N GLY A 94 12.35 -11.90 5.28
CA GLY A 94 13.54 -11.07 5.52
C GLY A 94 14.27 -10.63 4.25
N ASP A 95 13.66 -10.82 3.07
CA ASP A 95 14.20 -10.39 1.78
C ASP A 95 13.99 -8.89 1.58
N ALA A 96 15.00 -8.11 1.97
CA ALA A 96 14.98 -6.67 1.86
C ALA A 96 14.97 -6.17 0.41
N ALA A 97 15.59 -6.90 -0.52
CA ALA A 97 15.70 -6.47 -1.91
C ALA A 97 14.34 -6.58 -2.60
N THR A 98 13.66 -7.73 -2.45
CA THR A 98 12.32 -7.94 -3.01
C THR A 98 11.29 -7.04 -2.34
N ALA A 99 11.39 -6.81 -1.02
CA ALA A 99 10.48 -5.91 -0.32
C ALA A 99 10.60 -4.47 -0.84
N GLU A 100 11.83 -3.99 -1.06
CA GLU A 100 12.06 -2.66 -1.60
C GLU A 100 11.58 -2.52 -3.04
N SER A 101 11.93 -3.47 -3.92
CA SER A 101 11.52 -3.40 -5.33
C SER A 101 10.00 -3.44 -5.47
N SER A 102 9.34 -4.36 -4.76
CA SER A 102 7.88 -4.49 -4.80
C SER A 102 7.18 -3.24 -4.23
N MET A 103 7.79 -2.57 -3.26
CA MET A 103 7.25 -1.29 -2.78
C MET A 103 7.39 -0.15 -3.78
N ARG A 104 8.50 -0.12 -4.54
CA ARG A 104 8.67 0.84 -5.64
C ARG A 104 7.64 0.60 -6.74
N ASP A 105 7.35 -0.66 -7.06
CA ASP A 105 6.33 -1.02 -8.05
C ASP A 105 4.93 -0.57 -7.61
N LEU A 106 4.60 -0.74 -6.32
CA LEU A 106 3.32 -0.29 -5.76
C LEU A 106 3.17 1.23 -5.84
N VAL A 107 4.22 2.00 -5.52
CA VAL A 107 4.21 3.46 -5.67
C VAL A 107 4.13 3.89 -7.15
N ALA A 108 4.79 3.15 -8.04
CA ALA A 108 4.76 3.42 -9.48
C ALA A 108 3.35 3.23 -10.08
N GLU A 109 2.61 2.20 -9.64
CA GLU A 109 1.21 1.99 -10.02
C GLU A 109 0.36 3.22 -9.65
N VAL A 110 0.44 3.66 -8.39
CA VAL A 110 -0.30 4.84 -7.92
C VAL A 110 0.04 6.08 -8.74
N ARG A 111 1.33 6.29 -9.03
CA ARG A 111 1.80 7.41 -9.84
C ARG A 111 1.23 7.35 -11.26
N GLY A 112 1.23 6.18 -11.89
CA GLY A 112 0.63 5.97 -13.21
C GLY A 112 -0.86 6.34 -13.22
N ALA A 113 -1.62 5.80 -12.26
CA ALA A 113 -3.05 6.07 -12.12
C ALA A 113 -3.37 7.56 -11.92
N LEU A 114 -2.55 8.28 -11.14
CA LEU A 114 -2.72 9.71 -10.92
C LEU A 114 -2.39 10.54 -12.18
N LEU A 115 -1.31 10.20 -12.90
CA LEU A 115 -0.91 10.90 -14.12
C LEU A 115 -1.93 10.73 -15.25
N GLU A 116 -2.45 9.51 -15.45
CA GLU A 116 -3.49 9.26 -16.46
C GLU A 116 -4.77 10.07 -16.21
N ARG A 117 -5.12 10.31 -14.95
CA ARG A 117 -6.29 11.13 -14.58
C ARG A 117 -6.01 12.62 -14.70
N GLY A 118 -4.81 13.06 -14.33
CA GLY A 118 -4.37 14.42 -14.62
C GLY A 118 -4.49 14.74 -16.12
N LEU A 119 -4.05 13.81 -16.98
CA LEU A 119 -4.18 13.93 -18.42
C LEU A 119 -5.64 13.99 -18.89
N ARG A 120 -6.52 13.14 -18.34
CA ARG A 120 -7.97 13.18 -18.65
C ARG A 120 -8.63 14.49 -18.23
N GLY A 121 -8.32 15.00 -17.03
CA GLY A 121 -8.82 16.29 -16.57
C GLY A 121 -8.34 17.47 -17.43
N PHE A 122 -7.20 17.35 -18.11
CA PHE A 122 -6.70 18.32 -19.09
C PHE A 122 -7.37 18.22 -20.46
N LEU A 123 -7.89 17.04 -20.84
CA LEU A 123 -8.54 16.83 -22.14
C LEU A 123 -10.06 17.10 -22.10
N GLU A 124 -10.65 17.07 -20.90
CA GLU A 124 -12.08 17.35 -20.66
C GLU A 124 -12.36 18.82 -20.25
N ALA A 125 -11.33 19.66 -20.13
CA ALA A 125 -11.40 21.08 -19.80
C ALA A 125 -11.16 21.98 -21.02
#